data_AF-A0A0Q0EJ20-F1
#
_entry.id   AF-A0A0Q0EJ20-F1
#
_cell.length_a   1.000
_cell.length_b   1.000
_cell.length_c   1.000
_cell.angle_alpha   90.00
_cell.angle_beta   90.00
_cell.angle_gamma   90.00
#
_symmetry.space_group_name_H-M   'P 1'
#
loop_
_entity.id
_entity.type
_entity.pdbx_description
1 polymer ?
#
loop_
_entity_poly.entity_id
_entity_poly.type
_entity_poly.pdbx_seq_one_letter_code
_entity_poly.pdbx_strand_id
1 'polypeptide(L)'
;RLDRFDFDMILMTLQQTLSPGLEQWQYFHSSQATINGSKNYAGIANPVVDALLNKLLAAQTRDEQVAAARALDRVLLSQHYSIPNWYLNNHRLAYRNRFAMVTTPPYTLGLRAWWLKTLEKPR
;
A
#
# COMPACT_ATOMS: atom_id res chain seq x y z
N ARG A 1 14.19 -12.42 -14.46
CA ARG A 1 13.72 -11.26 -15.26
C ARG A 1 13.49 -10.05 -14.37
N LEU A 2 12.44 -10.04 -13.52
CA LEU A 2 12.14 -8.92 -12.62
C LEU A 2 13.29 -8.59 -11.64
N ASP A 3 13.87 -9.61 -10.99
CA ASP A 3 14.96 -9.39 -10.03
C ASP A 3 16.23 -8.76 -10.62
N ARG A 4 16.37 -8.78 -11.94
CA ARG A 4 17.51 -8.18 -12.66
C ARG A 4 17.10 -6.93 -13.46
N PHE A 5 15.90 -6.41 -13.23
CA PHE A 5 15.35 -5.24 -13.93
C PHE A 5 15.33 -5.39 -15.46
N ASP A 6 15.17 -6.63 -15.94
CA ASP A 6 15.14 -6.97 -17.37
C ASP A 6 13.72 -6.80 -17.94
N PHE A 7 13.30 -5.54 -18.09
CA PHE A 7 12.00 -5.16 -18.63
C PHE A 7 11.99 -3.69 -19.07
N ASP A 8 11.16 -3.38 -20.07
CA ASP A 8 10.86 -2.00 -20.42
C ASP A 8 9.73 -1.44 -19.53
N MET A 9 8.65 -2.21 -19.39
CA MET A 9 7.50 -1.88 -18.55
C MET A 9 6.90 -3.14 -17.93
N ILE A 10 6.33 -2.99 -16.74
CA ILE A 10 5.63 -4.07 -16.02
C ILE A 10 4.35 -3.55 -15.40
N LEU A 11 3.38 -4.45 -15.24
CA LEU A 11 2.22 -4.21 -14.40
C LEU A 11 2.50 -4.79 -13.00
N MET A 12 2.52 -3.93 -11.99
CA MET A 12 2.78 -4.33 -10.60
C MET A 12 1.81 -3.63 -9.66
N THR A 13 1.45 -4.31 -8.57
CA THR A 13 0.72 -3.70 -7.46
C THR A 13 1.67 -3.51 -6.29
N LEU A 14 1.96 -2.26 -5.93
CA LEU A 14 2.66 -1.92 -4.70
C LEU A 14 1.62 -1.79 -3.58
N GLN A 15 1.65 -2.70 -2.62
CA GLN A 15 0.73 -2.67 -1.49
C GLN A 15 1.04 -1.45 -0.62
N GLN A 16 -0.01 -0.67 -0.33
CA GLN A 16 0.05 0.57 0.44
C GLN A 16 -0.79 0.43 1.72
N THR A 17 -0.44 1.21 2.73
CA THR A 17 -1.12 1.24 4.04
C THR A 17 -1.45 2.68 4.43
N LEU A 18 -2.40 2.85 5.36
CA LEU A 18 -2.75 4.15 5.94
C LEU A 18 -1.62 4.76 6.79
N SER A 19 -0.65 3.92 7.17
CA SER A 19 0.52 4.31 7.95
C SER A 19 1.78 3.90 7.18
N PRO A 20 2.14 4.65 6.12
CA PRO A 20 3.29 4.30 5.29
C PRO A 20 4.57 4.35 6.12
N GLY A 21 5.43 3.35 5.92
CA GLY A 21 6.63 3.11 6.70
C GLY A 21 7.79 2.59 5.87
N LEU A 22 8.51 1.60 6.41
CA LEU A 22 9.75 1.09 5.82
C LEU A 22 9.56 0.48 4.42
N GLU A 23 8.35 0.02 4.09
CA GLU A 23 8.05 -0.49 2.76
C GLU A 23 8.24 0.59 1.67
N GLN A 24 7.97 1.87 1.98
CA GLN A 24 8.22 2.97 1.02
C GLN A 24 9.72 3.09 0.68
N TRP A 25 10.59 2.82 1.66
CA TRP A 25 12.02 2.79 1.44
C TRP A 25 12.40 1.68 0.45
N GLN A 26 11.84 0.48 0.63
CA GLN A 26 12.08 -0.65 -0.25
C GLN A 26 11.60 -0.37 -1.69
N TYR A 27 10.57 0.45 -1.84
CA TYR A 27 10.00 0.80 -3.15
C TYR A 27 10.74 1.95 -3.84
N PHE A 28 11.18 2.97 -3.11
CA PHE A 28 11.51 4.26 -3.72
C PHE A 28 12.88 4.83 -3.35
N HIS A 29 13.58 4.29 -2.34
CA HIS A 29 14.87 4.83 -1.94
C HIS A 29 15.97 4.48 -2.96
N SER A 30 16.87 5.42 -3.23
CA SER A 30 17.96 5.27 -4.20
C SER A 30 18.86 4.07 -3.93
N SER A 31 19.13 3.77 -2.66
CA SER A 31 19.93 2.60 -2.25
C SER A 31 19.35 1.25 -2.72
N GLN A 32 18.08 1.20 -3.11
CA GLN A 32 17.44 0.00 -3.61
C GLN A 32 17.52 -0.14 -5.13
N ALA A 33 17.84 0.92 -5.87
CA ALA A 33 17.74 0.95 -7.33
C ALA A 33 18.67 -0.06 -8.03
N THR A 34 19.81 -0.40 -7.42
CA THR A 34 20.81 -1.31 -7.99
C THR A 34 20.86 -2.68 -7.30
N ILE A 35 19.99 -2.92 -6.31
CA ILE A 35 19.95 -4.19 -5.58
C ILE A 35 19.11 -5.18 -6.39
N ASN A 36 19.74 -6.28 -6.83
CA ASN A 36 19.01 -7.35 -7.50
C ASN A 36 17.93 -7.92 -6.57
N GLY A 37 16.70 -8.03 -7.09
CA GLY A 37 15.52 -8.50 -6.33
C GLY A 37 14.89 -7.43 -5.44
N SER A 38 15.35 -6.18 -5.48
CA SER A 38 14.66 -5.09 -4.78
C SER A 38 13.31 -4.78 -5.42
N LYS A 39 12.48 -4.02 -4.70
CA LYS A 39 11.17 -3.60 -5.17
C LYS A 39 11.18 -2.19 -5.77
N ASN A 40 12.36 -1.59 -5.94
CA ASN A 40 12.52 -0.34 -6.65
C ASN A 40 12.54 -0.61 -8.17
N TYR A 41 11.39 -1.08 -8.68
CA TYR A 41 11.25 -1.50 -10.07
C TYR A 41 11.38 -0.35 -11.07
N ALA A 42 11.12 0.89 -10.63
CA ALA A 42 11.27 2.08 -11.48
C ALA A 42 12.70 2.64 -11.46
N GLY A 43 13.64 2.02 -10.73
CA GLY A 43 15.02 2.47 -10.65
C GLY A 43 15.17 3.88 -10.08
N ILE A 44 14.31 4.27 -9.14
CA ILE A 44 14.29 5.62 -8.58
C ILE A 44 15.60 5.87 -7.84
N ALA A 45 16.35 6.87 -8.30
CA ALA A 45 17.56 7.36 -7.66
C ALA A 45 17.53 8.89 -7.60
N ASN A 46 16.71 9.43 -6.69
CA ASN A 46 16.49 10.87 -6.58
C ASN A 46 16.69 11.35 -5.13
N PRO A 47 17.63 12.28 -4.87
CA PRO A 47 17.94 12.73 -3.50
C PRO A 47 16.77 13.44 -2.81
N VAL A 48 15.83 14.04 -3.58
CA VAL A 48 14.62 14.66 -3.03
C VAL A 48 13.68 13.58 -2.50
N VAL A 49 13.55 12.45 -3.22
CA VAL A 49 12.76 11.30 -2.77
C VAL A 49 13.36 10.70 -1.50
N ASP A 50 14.67 10.51 -1.46
CA ASP A 50 15.37 9.99 -0.28
C ASP A 50 15.19 10.90 0.95
N ALA A 51 15.31 12.22 0.76
CA ALA A 51 15.08 13.19 1.84
C ALA A 51 13.63 13.17 2.37
N LEU A 52 12.64 12.99 1.49
CA LEU A 52 11.23 12.88 1.88
C LEU A 52 10.95 11.56 2.59
N LEU A 53 11.56 10.46 2.17
CA LEU A 53 11.48 9.17 2.87
C LEU A 53 12.07 9.25 4.28
N ASN A 54 13.23 9.91 4.43
CA ASN A 54 13.82 10.15 5.75
C ASN A 54 12.88 10.95 6.66
N LYS A 55 12.26 12.01 6.15
CA LYS A 55 11.25 12.78 6.90
C LYS A 55 10.02 11.95 7.26
N LEU A 56 9.55 11.12 6.34
CA LEU A 56 8.40 10.25 6.58
C LEU A 56 8.67 9.26 7.71
N LEU A 57 9.85 8.63 7.73
CA LEU A 57 10.26 7.66 8.76
C LEU A 57 10.59 8.33 10.10
N ALA A 58 11.06 9.57 10.09
CA ALA A 58 11.40 10.32 11.30
C ALA A 58 10.20 11.03 11.94
N ALA A 59 9.05 11.10 11.26
CA ALA A 59 7.85 11.79 11.75
C ALA A 59 7.42 11.26 13.12
N GLN A 60 7.22 12.18 14.08
CA GLN A 60 6.81 11.84 15.45
C GLN A 60 5.30 12.06 15.66
N THR A 61 4.66 12.80 14.77
CA THR A 61 3.22 13.09 14.82
C THR A 61 2.51 12.62 13.56
N ARG A 62 1.19 12.40 13.68
CA ARG A 62 0.36 12.03 12.52
C ARG A 62 0.35 13.12 11.46
N ASP A 63 0.31 14.38 11.86
CA ASP A 63 0.28 15.51 10.93
C ASP A 63 1.60 15.62 10.14
N GLU A 64 2.73 15.41 10.80
CA GLU A 64 4.04 15.31 10.13
C GLU A 64 4.08 14.15 9.13
N GLN A 65 3.62 12.96 9.54
CA GLN A 65 3.59 11.79 8.66
C GLN A 65 2.71 12.03 7.43
N VAL A 66 1.53 12.63 7.62
CA VAL A 66 0.60 12.96 6.53
C VAL A 66 1.20 14.01 5.60
N ALA A 67 1.83 15.05 6.15
CA ALA A 67 2.49 16.08 5.36
C ALA A 67 3.65 15.51 4.52
N ALA A 68 4.52 14.69 5.13
CA ALA A 68 5.62 14.02 4.45
C ALA A 68 5.13 13.06 3.36
N ALA A 69 4.11 12.24 3.66
CA ALA A 69 3.53 11.31 2.70
C ALA A 69 2.92 12.03 1.49
N ARG A 70 2.18 13.13 1.71
CA ARG A 70 1.62 13.96 0.63
C ARG A 70 2.70 14.62 -0.22
N ALA A 71 3.79 15.08 0.41
CA ALA A 71 4.91 15.65 -0.32
C ALA A 71 5.61 14.59 -1.19
N LEU A 72 5.85 13.41 -0.63
CA LEU A 72 6.42 12.26 -1.35
C LEU A 72 5.55 11.87 -2.56
N ASP A 73 4.24 11.73 -2.36
CA ASP A 73 3.29 11.39 -3.42
C ASP A 73 3.33 12.39 -4.59
N ARG A 74 3.32 13.70 -4.29
CA ARG A 74 3.43 14.75 -5.32
C ARG A 74 4.73 14.67 -6.11
N VAL A 75 5.86 14.44 -5.44
CA VAL A 75 7.16 14.30 -6.10
C VAL A 75 7.18 13.07 -6.99
N LEU A 76 6.77 11.91 -6.49
CA LEU A 76 6.71 10.66 -7.26
C LEU A 76 5.83 10.80 -8.52
N LEU A 77 4.63 11.39 -8.37
CA LEU A 77 3.72 11.63 -9.49
C LEU A 77 4.32 12.57 -10.54
N SER A 78 4.99 13.65 -10.11
CA SER A 78 5.61 14.61 -11.03
C SER A 78 6.77 14.04 -11.87
N GLN A 79 7.40 12.96 -11.40
CA GLN A 79 8.52 12.31 -12.08
C GLN A 79 8.07 11.22 -13.06
N HIS A 80 6.78 10.87 -13.09
CA HIS A 80 6.21 9.89 -14.03
C HIS A 80 6.83 8.48 -13.96
N TYR A 81 7.29 8.04 -12.77
CA TYR A 81 7.85 6.70 -12.57
C TYR A 81 6.85 5.56 -12.77
N SER A 82 5.56 5.84 -12.68
CA SER A 82 4.50 4.86 -12.85
C SER A 82 3.27 5.49 -13.50
N ILE A 83 2.50 4.68 -14.20
CA ILE A 83 1.19 5.06 -14.74
C ILE A 83 0.13 4.44 -13.81
N PRO A 84 -0.58 5.24 -13.01
CA PRO A 84 -1.63 4.72 -12.14
C PRO A 84 -2.72 4.03 -12.96
N ASN A 85 -3.20 2.91 -12.44
CA ASN A 85 -4.27 2.12 -13.07
C ASN A 85 -5.57 2.26 -12.24
N TRP A 86 -6.33 1.18 -12.11
CA TRP A 86 -7.56 1.14 -11.31
C TRP A 86 -7.34 0.51 -9.92
N TYR A 87 -8.27 0.79 -9.00
CA TYR A 87 -8.38 0.09 -7.72
C TYR A 87 -9.85 -0.20 -7.40
N LEU A 88 -10.10 -1.19 -6.54
CA LEU A 88 -11.44 -1.48 -6.03
C LEU A 88 -11.57 -0.92 -4.61
N ASN A 89 -12.54 -0.03 -4.40
CA ASN A 89 -12.77 0.64 -3.12
C ASN A 89 -13.73 -0.10 -2.18
N ASN A 90 -14.19 -1.30 -2.55
CA ASN A 90 -15.20 -2.06 -1.82
C ASN A 90 -14.83 -3.54 -1.74
N HIS A 91 -15.24 -4.20 -0.66
CA HIS A 91 -15.20 -5.65 -0.58
C HIS A 91 -16.46 -6.26 -1.20
N ARG A 92 -16.28 -7.13 -2.20
CA ARG A 92 -17.39 -7.90 -2.79
C ARG A 92 -17.50 -9.24 -2.06
N LEU A 93 -18.60 -9.45 -1.34
CA LEU A 93 -18.81 -10.66 -0.55
C LEU A 93 -20.24 -11.20 -0.75
N ALA A 94 -20.35 -12.52 -0.95
CA ALA A 94 -21.61 -13.24 -0.88
C ALA A 94 -21.57 -14.17 0.34
N TYR A 95 -22.60 -14.14 1.17
CA TYR A 95 -22.70 -14.98 2.36
C TYR A 95 -24.13 -15.44 2.60
N ARG A 96 -24.29 -16.60 3.24
CA ARG A 96 -25.61 -17.10 3.63
C ARG A 96 -26.18 -16.25 4.76
N ASN A 97 -27.50 -16.05 4.77
CA ASN A 97 -28.22 -15.27 5.79
C ASN A 97 -28.28 -15.95 7.20
N ARG A 98 -27.24 -16.69 7.57
CA ARG A 98 -27.03 -17.32 8.89
C ARG A 98 -26.02 -16.55 9.75
N PHE A 99 -25.29 -15.61 9.16
CA PHE A 99 -24.30 -14.79 9.86
C PHE A 99 -24.88 -13.44 10.25
N ALA A 100 -24.53 -12.98 11.45
CA ALA A 100 -24.69 -11.60 11.89
C ALA A 100 -23.29 -10.94 11.98
N MET A 101 -23.25 -9.61 11.82
CA MET A 101 -22.02 -8.83 11.83
C MET A 101 -22.27 -7.44 12.44
N VAL A 102 -21.24 -6.84 13.02
CA VAL A 102 -21.23 -5.41 13.38
C VAL A 102 -20.64 -4.60 12.24
N THR A 103 -21.09 -3.35 12.08
CA THR A 103 -20.48 -2.39 11.15
C THR A 103 -19.00 -2.20 11.48
N THR A 104 -18.11 -2.52 10.54
CA THR A 104 -16.66 -2.38 10.68
C THR A 104 -16.16 -1.07 10.04
N PRO A 105 -14.98 -0.57 10.43
CA PRO A 105 -14.36 0.58 9.77
C PRO A 105 -14.20 0.33 8.26
N PRO A 106 -14.21 1.38 7.42
CA PRO A 106 -14.22 1.25 5.96
C PRO A 106 -12.95 0.62 5.37
N TYR A 107 -11.91 0.42 6.19
CA TYR A 107 -10.61 -0.10 5.78
C TYR A 107 -10.44 -1.61 6.02
N THR A 108 -11.47 -2.31 6.51
CA THR A 108 -11.41 -3.75 6.77
C THR A 108 -12.74 -4.44 6.52
N LEU A 109 -12.67 -5.65 5.94
CA LEU A 109 -13.81 -6.54 5.82
C LEU A 109 -14.33 -7.03 7.18
N GLY A 110 -13.45 -7.06 8.20
CA GLY A 110 -13.85 -7.35 9.57
C GLY A 110 -14.51 -8.72 9.77
N LEU A 111 -14.13 -9.75 9.01
CA LEU A 111 -14.70 -11.11 9.13
C LEU A 111 -14.64 -11.69 10.56
N ARG A 112 -13.69 -11.23 11.38
CA ARG A 112 -13.59 -11.62 12.79
C ARG A 112 -14.70 -11.06 13.67
N ALA A 113 -15.43 -10.05 13.20
CA ALA A 113 -16.60 -9.48 13.85
C ALA A 113 -17.91 -10.13 13.38
N TRP A 114 -17.85 -11.33 12.79
CA TRP A 114 -19.01 -12.08 12.32
C TRP A 114 -19.26 -13.27 13.23
N TRP A 115 -20.52 -13.61 13.45
CA TRP A 115 -20.93 -14.77 14.26
C TRP A 115 -22.17 -15.45 13.69
N LEU A 116 -22.42 -16.69 14.11
CA LEU A 116 -23.64 -17.43 13.76
C LEU A 116 -24.83 -16.86 14.53
N LYS A 117 -25.95 -16.62 13.84
CA LYS A 117 -27.22 -16.30 14.51
C LYS A 117 -27.64 -17.48 15.39
N THR A 118 -28.17 -17.22 16.59
CA THR A 118 -28.41 -18.20 17.65
C THR A 118 -29.45 -19.29 17.35
N LEU A 119 -29.99 -19.39 16.14
CA LEU A 119 -31.02 -20.36 15.77
C LEU A 119 -30.73 -20.96 14.39
N GLU A 120 -29.69 -21.78 14.29
CA GLU A 120 -29.71 -22.87 13.32
C GLU A 120 -30.16 -24.11 14.09
N LYS A 121 -31.46 -24.45 14.03
CA LYS A 121 -31.87 -25.81 14.42
C LYS A 121 -31.05 -26.78 13.55
N PRO A 122 -30.32 -27.74 14.13
CA PRO A 122 -29.62 -28.74 13.33
C PRO A 122 -30.66 -29.49 12.49
N ARG A 123 -30.34 -29.68 11.21
CA ARG A 123 -31.12 -30.56 10.31
C ARG A 123 -30.92 -32.01 10.72
#